data_AF-A0A936XIE6-F1
#
_entry.id   AF-A0A936XIE6-F1
#
_cell.length_a   1.000
_cell.length_b   1.000
_cell.length_c   1.000
_cell.angle_alpha   90.00
_cell.angle_beta   90.00
_cell.angle_gamma   90.00
#
_symmetry.space_group_name_H-M   'P 1'
#
loop_
_entity.id
_entity.type
_entity.pdbx_description
1 polymer ?
#
loop_
_entity_poly.entity_id
_entity_poly.type
_entity_poly.pdbx_seq_one_letter_code
_entity_poly.pdbx_strand_id
1 'polypeptide(L)'
;MDTISTAGVYTVGTAAAATAGVVVLGGVTLDSASGFSLTSASTVLTTGASVSTNLVSTINVTTAEKATLALRIVDAALSNVSSLRSNYGAVQSRFESTVSNLAISSENLSASRSRILDTDFAAETANLTRAQILQQAGTAMLAQANALPQLVLSLLK
;
A
#
# COMPACT_ATOMS: atom_id res chain seq x y z
N MET A 1 -13.96 -5.06 0.65
CA MET A 1 -15.17 -5.80 1.08
C MET A 1 -16.31 -4.80 1.17
N ASP A 2 -16.77 -4.32 0.02
CA ASP A 2 -18.09 -3.71 -0.07
C ASP A 2 -18.53 -3.80 -1.53
N THR A 3 -19.21 -4.90 -1.86
CA THR A 3 -19.91 -5.03 -3.13
C THR A 3 -21.17 -4.20 -2.99
N ILE A 4 -21.22 -3.06 -3.68
CA ILE A 4 -22.42 -2.26 -3.84
C ILE A 4 -23.46 -3.13 -4.56
N SER A 5 -24.22 -3.88 -3.77
CA SER A 5 -25.50 -4.46 -4.15
C SER A 5 -26.52 -3.35 -4.03
N THR A 6 -26.50 -2.41 -4.98
CA THR A 6 -27.69 -1.60 -5.23
C THR A 6 -28.65 -2.51 -5.97
N ALA A 7 -29.40 -3.31 -5.21
CA ALA A 7 -30.62 -3.95 -5.69
C ALA A 7 -31.66 -2.86 -5.95
N GLY A 8 -31.43 -2.04 -6.98
CA GLY A 8 -32.46 -1.18 -7.54
C GLY A 8 -33.50 -2.10 -8.15
N VAL A 9 -34.62 -2.28 -7.47
CA VAL A 9 -35.79 -2.95 -8.06
C VAL A 9 -36.37 -1.97 -9.08
N TYR A 10 -35.97 -2.11 -10.34
CA TYR A 10 -36.60 -1.41 -11.45
C TYR A 10 -37.90 -2.12 -11.79
N THR A 11 -39.00 -1.72 -11.14
CA THR A 11 -40.33 -2.17 -11.51
C THR A 11 -40.73 -1.52 -12.84
N VAL A 12 -40.64 -2.25 -13.95
CA VAL A 12 -41.33 -1.85 -15.18
C VAL A 12 -42.82 -2.08 -14.92
N GLY A 13 -43.54 -0.99 -14.66
CA GLY A 13 -44.98 -1.04 -14.48
C GLY A 13 -45.64 -1.66 -15.71
N THR A 14 -46.17 -2.87 -15.56
CA THR A 14 -47.09 -3.45 -16.55
C THR A 14 -48.45 -3.48 -15.89
N ALA A 15 -49.41 -2.79 -16.54
CA ALA A 15 -50.80 -2.80 -16.11
C ALA A 15 -51.32 -4.23 -16.18
N ALA A 16 -51.86 -4.72 -15.08
CA ALA A 16 -52.60 -5.97 -15.06
C ALA A 16 -53.86 -5.81 -15.91
N ALA A 17 -53.98 -6.57 -17.00
CA ALA A 17 -55.27 -6.83 -17.62
C ALA A 17 -55.26 -8.21 -18.28
N ALA A 18 -56.03 -9.12 -17.68
CA ALA A 18 -56.50 -10.33 -18.33
C ALA A 18 -57.32 -9.97 -19.60
N THR A 19 -57.22 -10.83 -20.61
CA THR A 19 -58.21 -11.06 -21.70
C THR A 19 -57.96 -10.46 -23.10
N ALA A 20 -56.90 -9.71 -23.40
CA ALA A 20 -56.53 -9.47 -24.80
C ALA A 20 -55.04 -9.21 -24.95
N GLY A 21 -54.43 -9.79 -25.99
CA GLY A 21 -53.00 -9.79 -26.26
C GLY A 21 -52.35 -8.42 -26.10
N VAL A 22 -51.65 -8.23 -24.99
CA VAL A 22 -50.67 -7.16 -24.83
C VAL A 22 -49.35 -7.69 -25.37
N VAL A 23 -48.96 -7.24 -26.57
CA VAL A 23 -47.60 -7.43 -27.07
C VAL A 23 -46.75 -6.33 -26.44
N VAL A 24 -45.78 -6.70 -25.61
CA VAL A 24 -44.79 -5.76 -25.09
C VAL A 24 -43.78 -5.49 -26.23
N LEU A 25 -43.90 -4.34 -26.91
CA LEU A 25 -43.01 -3.90 -28.00
C LEU A 25 -41.71 -3.23 -27.49
N GLY A 26 -41.31 -3.48 -26.23
CA GLY A 26 -40.11 -2.91 -25.63
C GLY A 26 -39.14 -4.01 -25.19
N GLY A 27 -37.90 -3.96 -25.67
CA GLY A 27 -36.81 -4.81 -25.19
C GLY A 27 -36.13 -4.19 -23.96
N VAL A 28 -35.88 -4.99 -22.93
CA VAL A 28 -35.07 -4.59 -21.77
C VAL A 28 -33.67 -5.16 -21.97
N THR A 29 -32.67 -4.28 -22.13
CA THR A 29 -31.26 -4.69 -22.19
C THR A 29 -30.58 -4.45 -20.85
N LEU A 30 -30.12 -5.52 -20.20
CA LEU A 30 -29.32 -5.44 -18.98
C LEU A 30 -27.83 -5.56 -19.35
N ASP A 31 -27.01 -4.64 -18.84
CA ASP A 31 -25.57 -4.55 -19.13
C ASP A 31 -24.80 -4.43 -17.80
N SER A 32 -23.75 -5.25 -17.61
CA SER A 32 -22.92 -5.23 -16.40
C SER A 32 -21.48 -5.64 -16.73
N ALA A 33 -20.52 -4.88 -16.18
CA ALA A 33 -19.09 -5.11 -16.37
C ALA A 33 -18.52 -6.31 -15.56
N SER A 34 -19.30 -6.90 -14.65
CA SER A 34 -18.82 -7.96 -13.74
C SER A 34 -19.72 -9.21 -13.70
N GLY A 35 -20.68 -9.30 -14.61
CA GLY A 35 -21.71 -10.34 -14.66
C GLY A 35 -23.06 -9.83 -14.16
N PHE A 36 -24.14 -10.39 -14.71
CA PHE A 36 -25.51 -10.13 -14.25
C PHE A 36 -26.20 -11.48 -14.00
N SER A 37 -27.03 -11.55 -12.97
CA SER A 37 -27.89 -12.71 -12.73
C SER A 37 -29.34 -12.24 -12.70
N LEU A 38 -30.21 -12.99 -13.35
CA LEU A 38 -31.63 -12.69 -13.43
C LEU A 38 -32.39 -13.78 -12.67
N THR A 39 -33.04 -13.40 -11.58
CA THR A 39 -33.93 -14.30 -10.82
C THR A 39 -35.37 -13.88 -11.08
N SER A 40 -36.09 -14.63 -11.92
CA SER A 40 -37.44 -14.28 -12.36
C SER A 40 -38.49 -14.83 -11.39
N ALA A 41 -39.34 -13.98 -10.81
CA ALA A 41 -40.51 -14.41 -10.02
C ALA A 41 -41.83 -14.48 -10.84
N SER A 42 -41.81 -14.07 -12.12
CA SER A 42 -42.99 -14.02 -13.00
C SER A 42 -42.68 -14.52 -14.42
N THR A 43 -43.60 -15.32 -14.97
CA THR A 43 -43.57 -16.00 -16.28
C THR A 43 -43.44 -15.05 -17.48
N VAL A 44 -43.63 -13.75 -17.29
CA VAL A 44 -43.57 -12.73 -18.35
C VAL A 44 -42.16 -12.55 -18.94
N LEU A 45 -41.11 -12.86 -18.18
CA LEU A 45 -39.72 -12.74 -18.65
C LEU A 45 -39.16 -14.05 -19.26
N THR A 46 -39.93 -15.15 -19.21
CA THR A 46 -39.47 -16.49 -19.60
C THR A 46 -39.88 -16.94 -21.00
N THR A 47 -40.76 -16.21 -21.70
CA THR A 47 -41.15 -16.54 -23.07
C THR A 47 -40.21 -15.88 -24.07
N GLY A 48 -39.03 -16.47 -24.29
CA GLY A 48 -38.12 -16.11 -25.39
C GLY A 48 -36.88 -15.30 -25.04
N ALA A 49 -36.63 -15.01 -23.76
CA ALA A 49 -35.40 -14.35 -23.34
C ALA A 49 -34.23 -15.35 -23.32
N SER A 50 -33.57 -15.54 -24.47
CA SER A 50 -32.23 -16.12 -24.53
C SER A 50 -31.28 -15.19 -23.76
N VAL A 51 -30.92 -15.55 -22.53
CA VAL A 51 -29.86 -14.87 -21.79
C VAL A 51 -28.53 -15.20 -22.47
N SER A 52 -28.17 -14.42 -23.49
CA SER A 52 -26.87 -14.52 -24.13
C SER A 52 -25.88 -13.64 -23.37
N THR A 53 -25.04 -14.28 -22.56
CA THR A 53 -23.84 -13.62 -22.01
C THR A 53 -22.88 -13.39 -23.16
N ASN A 54 -22.91 -12.19 -23.77
CA ASN A 54 -21.96 -11.83 -24.81
C ASN A 54 -20.61 -11.54 -24.16
N LEU A 55 -19.83 -12.60 -23.93
CA LEU A 55 -18.45 -12.54 -23.46
C LEU A 55 -17.60 -11.81 -24.50
N VAL A 56 -16.51 -11.15 -24.07
CA VAL A 56 -15.52 -10.52 -24.96
C VAL A 56 -15.03 -11.52 -26.03
N SER A 57 -14.92 -12.80 -25.68
CA SER A 57 -14.54 -13.90 -26.58
C SER A 57 -15.55 -14.19 -27.71
N THR A 58 -16.78 -13.71 -27.61
CA THR A 58 -17.88 -13.98 -28.57
C THR A 58 -18.28 -12.74 -29.37
N ILE A 59 -17.48 -11.68 -29.30
CA ILE A 59 -17.73 -10.44 -30.05
C ILE A 59 -17.73 -10.73 -31.56
N ASN A 60 -18.78 -10.27 -32.24
CA ASN A 60 -18.94 -10.40 -33.68
C ASN A 60 -19.39 -9.06 -34.26
N VAL A 61 -18.79 -8.62 -35.36
CA VAL A 61 -18.99 -7.27 -35.95
C VAL A 61 -19.66 -7.35 -37.33
N THR A 62 -20.17 -8.51 -37.74
CA THR A 62 -20.69 -8.72 -39.10
C THR A 62 -21.97 -7.94 -39.44
N THR A 63 -22.65 -7.38 -38.44
CA THR A 63 -23.87 -6.58 -38.61
C THR A 63 -23.77 -5.31 -37.77
N ALA A 64 -24.44 -4.23 -38.19
CA ALA A 64 -24.40 -2.94 -37.49
C ALA A 64 -24.81 -3.04 -36.01
N GLU A 65 -25.86 -3.81 -35.71
CA GLU A 65 -26.33 -4.02 -34.33
C GLU A 65 -25.29 -4.74 -33.45
N LYS A 66 -24.69 -5.82 -33.97
CA LYS A 66 -23.63 -6.54 -33.25
C LYS A 66 -22.36 -5.70 -33.10
N ALA A 67 -22.06 -4.82 -34.05
CA ALA A 67 -20.94 -3.88 -33.95
C ALA A 67 -21.16 -2.85 -32.83
N THR A 68 -22.37 -2.31 -32.67
CA THR A 68 -22.68 -1.42 -31.54
C THR A 68 -22.57 -2.14 -30.20
N LEU A 69 -23.03 -3.39 -30.13
CA LEU A 69 -22.91 -4.22 -28.92
C LEU A 69 -21.43 -4.52 -28.59
N ALA A 70 -20.62 -4.85 -29.60
CA ALA A 70 -19.18 -5.04 -29.47
C ALA A 70 -18.47 -3.82 -28.86
N LEU A 71 -18.81 -2.62 -29.34
CA LEU A 71 -18.25 -1.36 -28.81
C LEU A 71 -18.58 -1.17 -27.33
N ARG A 72 -19.80 -1.48 -26.89
CA ARG A 72 -20.17 -1.40 -25.47
C ARG A 72 -19.38 -2.38 -24.60
N ILE A 73 -19.20 -3.62 -25.05
CA ILE A 73 -18.42 -4.62 -24.31
C ILE A 73 -16.96 -4.17 -24.17
N VAL A 74 -16.37 -3.65 -25.25
CA VAL A 74 -15.00 -3.14 -25.24
C VAL A 74 -14.88 -1.94 -24.30
N ASP A 75 -15.85 -1.02 -24.30
CA ASP A 75 -15.85 0.13 -23.40
C ASP A 75 -15.94 -0.29 -21.92
N ALA A 76 -16.81 -1.25 -21.60
CA ALA A 76 -16.89 -1.82 -20.26
C ALA A 76 -15.58 -2.51 -19.84
N ALA A 77 -14.96 -3.27 -20.74
CA ALA A 77 -13.67 -3.91 -20.49
C ALA A 77 -12.54 -2.89 -20.29
N LEU A 78 -12.49 -1.83 -21.11
CA LEU A 78 -11.53 -0.74 -20.98
C LEU A 78 -11.72 0.03 -19.66
N SER A 79 -12.96 0.28 -19.26
CA SER A 79 -13.30 0.90 -17.97
C SER A 79 -12.78 0.05 -16.80
N ASN A 80 -12.96 -1.27 -16.85
CA ASN A 80 -12.41 -2.19 -15.85
C ASN A 80 -10.88 -2.13 -15.79
N VAL A 81 -10.19 -2.24 -16.93
CA VAL A 81 -8.72 -2.13 -17.00
C VAL A 81 -8.24 -0.77 -16.49
N SER A 82 -8.94 0.31 -16.83
CA SER A 82 -8.65 1.66 -16.33
C SER A 82 -8.77 1.75 -14.81
N SER A 83 -9.82 1.16 -14.25
CA SER A 83 -10.03 1.07 -12.79
C SER A 83 -8.89 0.31 -12.11
N LEU A 84 -8.49 -0.87 -12.63
CA LEU A 84 -7.37 -1.64 -12.11
C LEU A 84 -6.05 -0.84 -12.15
N ARG A 85 -5.77 -0.16 -13.27
CA ARG A 85 -4.57 0.69 -13.41
C ARG A 85 -4.59 1.89 -12.46
N SER A 86 -5.75 2.50 -12.23
CA SER A 86 -5.92 3.56 -11.24
C SER A 86 -5.62 3.07 -9.82
N ASN A 87 -6.13 1.89 -9.46
CA ASN A 87 -5.86 1.26 -8.17
C ASN A 87 -4.36 0.96 -7.98
N TYR A 88 -3.68 0.41 -8.99
CA TYR A 88 -2.24 0.19 -8.94
C TYR A 88 -1.45 1.50 -8.83
N GLY A 89 -1.84 2.55 -9.55
CA GLY A 89 -1.22 3.87 -9.44
C GLY A 89 -1.36 4.47 -8.03
N ALA A 90 -2.54 4.32 -7.41
CA ALA A 90 -2.76 4.76 -6.03
C ALA A 90 -1.87 3.99 -5.03
N VAL A 91 -1.74 2.67 -5.21
CA VAL A 91 -0.85 1.86 -4.38
C VAL A 91 0.62 2.25 -4.58
N GLN A 92 1.04 2.50 -5.81
CA GLN A 92 2.40 2.96 -6.12
C GLN A 92 2.70 4.32 -5.45
N SER A 93 1.76 5.28 -5.49
CA SER A 93 1.90 6.57 -4.80
C SER A 93 2.02 6.42 -3.28
N ARG A 94 1.27 5.48 -2.68
CA ARG A 94 1.41 5.14 -1.26
C ARG A 94 2.77 4.50 -0.94
N PHE A 95 3.27 3.62 -1.80
CA PHE A 95 4.61 3.05 -1.63
C PHE A 95 5.69 4.12 -1.71
N GLU A 96 5.64 5.01 -2.70
CA GLU A 96 6.60 6.11 -2.83
C GLU A 96 6.62 7.00 -1.57
N SER A 97 5.45 7.39 -1.08
CA SER A 97 5.31 8.20 0.14
C SER A 97 5.82 7.46 1.38
N THR A 98 5.55 6.15 1.48
CA THR A 98 6.00 5.32 2.60
C THR A 98 7.52 5.15 2.58
N VAL A 99 8.11 4.92 1.40
CA VAL A 99 9.56 4.79 1.22
C VAL A 99 10.26 6.09 1.58
N SER A 100 9.77 7.24 1.11
CA SER A 100 10.33 8.55 1.46
C SER A 100 10.28 8.80 2.98
N ASN A 101 9.15 8.52 3.62
CA ASN A 101 9.02 8.66 5.07
C ASN A 101 9.94 7.71 5.84
N LEU A 102 10.09 6.47 5.36
CA LEU A 102 10.98 5.48 5.98
C LEU A 102 12.45 5.86 5.83
N ALA A 103 12.85 6.42 4.68
CA ALA A 103 14.19 6.93 4.45
C ALA A 103 14.53 8.08 5.41
N ILE A 104 13.61 9.04 5.57
CA ILE A 104 13.77 10.14 6.55
C ILE A 104 13.86 9.59 7.98
N SER A 105 13.01 8.62 8.33
CA SER A 105 13.04 7.99 9.65
C SER A 105 14.36 7.24 9.89
N SER A 106 14.86 6.52 8.89
CA SER A 106 16.16 5.82 8.93
C SER A 106 17.31 6.81 9.12
N GLU A 107 17.29 7.94 8.42
CA GLU A 107 18.31 8.99 8.56
C GLU A 107 18.28 9.59 9.97
N ASN A 108 17.10 9.93 10.49
CA ASN A 108 16.95 10.47 11.84
C ASN A 108 17.38 9.46 12.92
N LEU A 109 17.08 8.18 12.74
CA LEU A 109 17.52 7.11 13.65
C LEU A 109 19.03 6.90 13.56
N SER A 110 19.61 6.94 12.37
CA SER A 110 21.05 6.85 12.14
C SER A 110 21.78 8.02 12.81
N ALA A 111 21.31 9.26 12.61
CA ALA A 111 21.86 10.46 13.24
C ALA A 111 21.72 10.42 14.77
N SER A 112 20.57 9.97 15.29
CA SER A 112 20.35 9.80 16.73
C SER A 112 21.26 8.72 17.31
N ARG A 113 21.45 7.62 16.59
CA ARG A 113 22.34 6.52 16.97
C ARG A 113 23.81 6.92 16.87
N SER A 114 24.20 7.70 15.89
CA SER A 114 25.53 8.33 15.80
C SER A 114 25.74 9.27 16.98
N ARG A 115 24.77 10.11 17.34
CA ARG A 115 24.88 10.87 18.59
C ARG A 115 25.05 9.93 19.78
N ILE A 116 24.28 8.86 19.96
CA ILE A 116 24.44 7.98 21.14
C ILE A 116 25.78 7.23 21.13
N LEU A 117 26.23 6.73 19.98
CA LEU A 117 27.45 5.91 19.87
C LEU A 117 28.73 6.73 19.75
N ASP A 118 28.66 7.92 19.16
CA ASP A 118 29.80 8.77 18.80
C ASP A 118 29.89 10.02 19.70
N THR A 119 29.09 10.11 20.77
CA THR A 119 29.06 11.32 21.61
C THR A 119 30.25 11.56 22.50
N ASP A 120 31.27 10.69 22.58
CA ASP A 120 32.45 11.14 23.33
C ASP A 120 33.78 10.46 23.03
N PHE A 121 34.16 10.32 21.75
CA PHE A 121 35.56 10.04 21.44
C PHE A 121 36.51 11.08 22.06
N ALA A 122 36.06 12.35 22.16
CA ALA A 122 36.80 13.41 22.80
C ALA A 122 36.95 13.20 24.32
N ALA A 123 35.88 12.92 25.07
CA ALA A 123 36.01 12.66 26.50
C ALA A 123 36.68 11.31 26.81
N GLU A 124 36.47 10.27 26.02
CA GLU A 124 37.15 8.98 26.21
C GLU A 124 38.66 9.12 25.96
N THR A 125 39.06 9.85 24.90
CA THR A 125 40.49 10.16 24.65
C THR A 125 41.07 11.02 25.77
N ALA A 126 40.32 11.99 26.31
CA ALA A 126 40.74 12.80 27.44
C ALA A 126 40.87 11.96 28.74
N ASN A 127 39.96 11.01 28.98
CA ASN A 127 40.03 10.06 30.09
C ASN A 127 41.22 9.11 29.95
N LEU A 128 41.43 8.54 28.76
CA LEU A 128 42.57 7.71 28.44
C LEU A 128 43.89 8.46 28.69
N THR A 129 43.99 9.68 28.18
CA THR A 129 45.18 10.54 28.35
C THR A 129 45.38 10.89 29.82
N ARG A 130 44.31 11.24 30.55
CA ARG A 130 44.37 11.49 32.00
C ARG A 130 44.85 10.25 32.77
N ALA A 131 44.34 9.07 32.42
CA ALA A 131 44.75 7.82 33.04
C ALA A 131 46.23 7.49 32.76
N GLN A 132 46.70 7.71 31.53
CA GLN A 132 48.11 7.54 31.17
C GLN A 132 49.03 8.51 31.91
N ILE A 133 48.65 9.79 32.02
CA ILE A 133 49.40 10.80 32.79
C ILE A 133 49.45 10.41 34.27
N LEU A 134 48.34 9.94 34.86
CA LEU A 134 48.31 9.48 36.25
C LEU A 134 49.19 8.25 36.47
N GLN A 135 49.26 7.33 35.52
CA GLN A 135 50.15 6.17 35.61
C GLN A 135 51.63 6.58 35.56
N GLN A 136 52.01 7.47 34.65
CA GLN A 136 53.38 8.00 34.56
C GLN A 136 53.74 8.87 35.78
N ALA A 137 52.81 9.70 36.25
CA ALA A 137 53.00 10.50 37.45
C ALA A 137 53.08 9.62 38.71
N GLY A 138 52.28 8.55 38.80
CA GLY A 138 52.29 7.60 39.91
C GLY A 138 53.62 6.84 40.02
N THR A 139 54.19 6.41 38.90
CA THR A 139 55.51 5.75 38.89
C THR A 139 56.64 6.73 39.22
N ALA A 140 56.59 7.96 38.70
CA ALA A 140 57.56 9.00 39.03
C ALA A 140 57.48 9.43 40.51
N MET A 141 56.27 9.60 41.05
CA MET A 141 56.05 9.93 42.46
C MET A 141 56.47 8.79 43.38
N LEU A 142 56.23 7.52 43.02
CA LEU A 142 56.74 6.37 43.76
C LEU A 142 58.27 6.31 43.72
N ALA A 143 58.90 6.58 42.58
CA ALA A 143 60.36 6.63 42.48
C ALA A 143 60.94 7.74 43.37
N GLN A 144 60.32 8.92 43.38
CA GLN A 144 60.75 10.04 44.21
C GLN A 144 60.50 9.81 45.71
N ALA A 145 59.39 9.18 46.07
CA ALA A 145 59.08 8.78 47.45
C ALA A 145 60.03 7.69 47.97
N ASN A 146 60.53 6.80 47.11
CA ASN A 146 61.53 5.80 47.49
C ASN A 146 62.97 6.37 47.57
N ALA A 147 63.27 7.45 46.83
CA ALA A 147 64.57 8.11 46.88
C ALA A 147 64.72 9.08 48.08
N LEU A 148 63.61 9.67 48.54
CA LEU A 148 63.61 10.62 49.67
C LEU A 148 64.22 10.06 50.97
N PRO A 149 63.91 8.83 51.42
CA PRO A 149 64.47 8.24 52.65
C PRO A 149 65.99 8.04 52.57
N GLN A 150 66.52 7.74 51.39
CA GLN A 150 67.96 7.55 51.17
C GLN A 150 68.75 8.86 51.27
N LEU A 151 68.16 9.98 50.82
CA LEU A 151 68.72 11.31 51.02
C LEU A 151 68.72 11.73 52.49
N VAL A 152 67.67 11.40 53.25
CA VAL A 152 67.63 11.67 54.69
C VAL A 152 68.69 10.85 55.43
N LEU A 153 68.96 9.61 55.02
CA LEU A 153 70.01 8.79 55.60
C LEU A 153 71.43 9.30 55.29
N SER A 154 71.63 10.02 54.18
CA SER A 154 72.92 10.66 53.88
C SER A 154 73.15 11.95 54.67
N LEU A 155 72.10 12.55 55.22
CA LEU A 155 72.15 13.72 56.11
C LEU A 155 72.33 13.35 57.59
N LEU A 156 72.20 12.06 57.94
CA LEU A 156 72.35 11.51 59.29
C LEU A 156 73.70 10.78 59.51
N LYS A 157 74.63 10.88 58.56
CA LYS A 157 76.02 10.40 58.65
C LYS A 157 76.95 11.59 58.71
#